data_AF-A0A8J7LDD5-F1
#
_entry.id   AF-A0A8J7LDD5-F1
#
_cell.length_a   1.000
_cell.length_b   1.000
_cell.length_c   1.000
_cell.angle_alpha   90.00
_cell.angle_beta   90.00
_cell.angle_gamma   90.00
#
_symmetry.space_group_name_H-M   'P 1'
#
loop_
_entity.id
_entity.type
_entity.pdbx_description
1 polymer ?
#
loop_
_entity_poly.entity_id
_entity_poly.type
_entity_poly.pdbx_seq_one_letter_code
_entity_poly.pdbx_strand_id
1 'polypeptide(L)'
;MINTTDKLDDSALILPISQMARLTARQFANQQPTLEKAEQVQLNTLAVFVVNDYLQMMEIPTDLKASDSWNPVMRLCANVADLHVPSIGRLECRSVRLHEQVCSMPPETWEERVGYVVVQVDEPFQEAKLLGFVNNIATEVLPLSQLQPLEALIDYLGELRTCPTNALVNLSQWFTNQFEAGWQTVESLWNSLSARPAYVFRSPITLEETPLNQPEITRRAKLIDLGIQIVDKPVMLVVEISPEADRQTSIRLQLHSTGNQIYLPPGVQLIVLDGEGTVFLEAQARSADNYIQLQFRGEIQERFSVRVSLDDMSITEHFVI
;
A
#
# COMPACT_ATOMS: atom_id res chain seq x y z
N MET A 1 34.96 -15.13 -8.75
CA MET A 1 33.90 -14.88 -7.76
C MET A 1 34.23 -13.53 -7.14
N ILE A 2 33.66 -12.46 -7.68
CA ILE A 2 33.92 -11.09 -7.24
C ILE A 2 32.63 -10.56 -6.62
N ASN A 3 32.74 -10.35 -5.32
CA ASN A 3 31.87 -9.72 -4.32
C ASN A 3 30.59 -9.04 -4.82
N THR A 4 29.46 -9.63 -4.42
CA THR A 4 28.16 -8.94 -4.37
C THR A 4 28.11 -7.92 -3.23
N THR A 5 28.93 -8.10 -2.19
CA THR A 5 29.08 -7.21 -1.03
C THR A 5 29.66 -5.85 -1.39
N ASP A 6 30.59 -5.77 -2.36
CA ASP A 6 31.23 -4.50 -2.75
C ASP A 6 30.29 -3.57 -3.53
N LYS A 7 29.19 -4.08 -4.13
CA LYS A 7 28.25 -3.26 -4.89
C LYS A 7 27.20 -2.55 -4.03
N LEU A 8 26.86 -3.12 -2.87
CA LEU A 8 25.97 -2.48 -1.90
C LEU A 8 26.70 -1.39 -1.11
N ASP A 9 28.02 -1.52 -0.95
CA ASP A 9 28.80 -0.55 -0.18
C ASP A 9 28.92 0.83 -0.83
N ASP A 10 28.90 0.88 -2.17
CA ASP A 10 29.08 2.11 -2.99
C ASP A 10 27.79 2.95 -3.13
N SER A 11 26.61 2.41 -2.77
CA SER A 11 25.30 3.06 -2.96
C SER A 11 24.57 3.40 -1.65
N ALA A 12 25.19 3.11 -0.51
CA ALA A 12 24.54 3.21 0.78
C ALA A 12 25.02 4.45 1.56
N LEU A 13 24.05 5.20 2.07
CA LEU A 13 24.26 6.51 2.68
C LEU A 13 24.58 6.38 4.17
N ILE A 14 25.69 6.98 4.62
CA ILE A 14 26.07 7.00 6.03
C ILE A 14 25.56 8.28 6.68
N LEU A 15 24.82 8.15 7.77
CA LEU A 15 24.30 9.27 8.55
C LEU A 15 24.72 9.16 10.03
N PRO A 16 25.04 10.29 10.67
CA PRO A 16 25.32 10.31 12.10
C PRO A 16 24.04 10.07 12.89
N ILE A 17 24.11 9.22 13.91
CA ILE A 17 23.04 9.04 14.88
C ILE A 17 23.10 10.19 15.87
N SER A 18 22.01 10.96 15.98
CA SER A 18 21.96 12.10 16.90
C SER A 18 22.02 11.67 18.37
N GLN A 19 22.48 12.58 19.25
CA GLN A 19 22.44 12.34 20.69
C GLN A 19 21.01 12.13 21.19
N MET A 20 20.04 12.84 20.62
CA MET A 20 18.63 12.70 20.95
C MET A 20 18.11 11.30 20.59
N ALA A 21 18.48 10.77 19.42
CA ALA A 21 18.12 9.42 18.99
C ALA A 21 18.67 8.37 19.97
N ARG A 22 19.95 8.46 20.34
CA ARG A 22 20.57 7.56 21.34
C ARG A 22 19.88 7.61 22.69
N LEU A 23 19.56 8.82 23.19
CA LEU A 23 18.90 8.98 24.48
C LEU A 23 17.49 8.40 24.48
N THR A 24 16.72 8.66 23.42
CA THR A 24 15.36 8.15 23.25
C THR A 24 15.35 6.62 23.11
N ALA A 25 16.22 6.07 22.28
CA ALA A 25 16.38 4.62 22.11
C ALA A 25 16.73 3.93 23.43
N ARG A 26 17.65 4.51 24.21
CA ARG A 26 18.00 4.00 25.55
C ARG A 26 16.83 4.11 26.53
N GLN A 27 16.07 5.19 26.48
CA GLN A 27 14.87 5.34 27.32
C GLN A 27 13.81 4.29 26.99
N PHE A 28 13.54 4.05 25.70
CA PHE A 28 12.56 3.04 25.27
C PHE A 28 13.03 1.62 25.60
N ALA A 29 14.33 1.34 25.45
CA ALA A 29 14.94 0.07 25.84
C ALA A 29 14.78 -0.22 27.35
N ASN A 30 15.02 0.80 28.20
CA ASN A 30 14.87 0.68 29.66
C ASN A 30 13.42 0.44 30.12
N GLN A 31 12.43 0.66 29.25
CA GLN A 31 11.02 0.37 29.53
C GLN A 31 10.64 -1.09 29.25
N GLN A 32 11.55 -1.87 28.65
CA GLN A 32 11.24 -3.23 28.21
C GLN A 32 11.45 -4.26 29.32
N PRO A 33 10.64 -5.34 29.33
CA PRO A 33 10.66 -6.34 30.40
C PRO A 33 11.86 -7.28 30.33
N THR A 34 12.45 -7.46 29.15
CA THR A 34 13.57 -8.39 28.92
C THR A 34 14.72 -7.70 28.20
N LEU A 35 15.93 -8.22 28.39
CA LEU A 35 17.13 -7.70 27.73
C LEU A 35 17.02 -7.80 26.20
N GLU A 36 16.52 -8.93 25.70
CA GLU A 36 16.30 -9.15 24.26
C GLU A 36 15.32 -8.13 23.67
N LYS A 37 14.21 -7.86 24.36
CA LYS A 37 13.24 -6.84 23.92
C LYS A 37 13.83 -5.43 24.01
N ALA A 38 14.64 -5.16 25.03
CA ALA A 38 15.33 -3.88 25.19
C ALA A 38 16.28 -3.62 24.02
N GLU A 39 17.10 -4.61 23.63
CA GLU A 39 18.00 -4.53 22.47
C GLU A 39 17.22 -4.32 21.16
N GLN A 40 16.15 -5.11 20.95
CA GLN A 40 15.28 -4.97 19.79
C GLN A 40 14.68 -3.56 19.68
N VAL A 41 14.06 -3.07 20.76
CA VAL A 41 13.46 -1.73 20.78
C VAL A 41 14.51 -0.64 20.61
N GLN A 42 15.72 -0.82 21.17
CA GLN A 42 16.81 0.12 20.97
C GLN A 42 17.19 0.24 19.49
N LEU A 43 17.42 -0.89 18.81
CA LEU A 43 17.82 -0.91 17.41
C LEU A 43 16.71 -0.41 16.49
N ASN A 44 15.45 -0.81 16.72
CA ASN A 44 14.29 -0.32 15.98
C ASN A 44 14.17 1.20 16.10
N THR A 45 14.29 1.73 17.31
CA THR A 45 14.19 3.17 17.56
C THR A 45 15.29 3.93 16.82
N LEU A 46 16.53 3.41 16.83
CA LEU A 46 17.64 4.01 16.09
C LEU A 46 17.39 3.98 14.57
N ALA A 47 16.91 2.86 14.03
CA ALA A 47 16.59 2.75 12.61
C ALA A 47 15.51 3.77 12.19
N VAL A 48 14.42 3.90 12.98
CA VAL A 48 13.36 4.89 12.72
C VAL A 48 13.92 6.31 12.73
N PHE A 49 14.78 6.67 13.69
CA PHE A 49 15.40 7.99 13.73
C PHE A 49 16.28 8.26 12.50
N VAL A 50 17.10 7.29 12.07
CA VAL A 50 17.99 7.47 10.92
C VAL A 50 17.19 7.67 9.63
N VAL A 51 16.13 6.89 9.42
CA VAL A 51 15.23 7.06 8.27
C VAL A 51 14.47 8.38 8.35
N ASN A 52 14.00 8.77 9.54
CA ASN A 52 13.37 10.06 9.77
C ASN A 52 14.31 11.22 9.40
N ASP A 53 15.55 11.19 9.88
CA ASP A 53 16.53 12.23 9.61
C ASP A 53 16.86 12.32 8.12
N TYR A 54 16.97 11.17 7.44
CA TYR A 54 17.13 11.12 5.98
C TYR A 54 15.95 11.77 5.24
N LEU A 55 14.71 11.37 5.55
CA LEU A 55 13.53 11.92 4.89
C LEU A 55 13.36 13.43 5.15
N GLN A 56 13.67 13.88 6.37
CA GLN A 56 13.67 15.31 6.71
C GLN A 56 14.72 16.09 5.91
N MET A 57 15.92 15.53 5.68
CA MET A 57 16.94 16.14 4.81
C MET A 57 16.47 16.23 3.35
N MET A 58 15.61 15.31 2.90
CA MET A 58 15.00 15.31 1.56
C MET A 58 13.68 16.11 1.49
N GLU A 59 13.36 16.91 2.52
CA GLU A 59 12.14 17.72 2.61
C GLU A 59 10.82 16.90 2.55
N ILE A 60 10.88 15.62 2.97
CA ILE A 60 9.73 14.75 3.11
C ILE A 60 9.24 14.83 4.57
N PRO A 61 8.05 15.41 4.83
CA PRO A 61 7.48 15.41 6.18
C PRO A 61 7.26 13.99 6.72
N THR A 62 7.53 13.81 8.01
CA THR A 62 7.36 12.57 8.77
C THR A 62 6.71 12.89 10.12
N ASP A 63 6.03 11.92 10.74
CA ASP A 63 5.44 12.07 12.07
C ASP A 63 5.78 10.86 12.97
N LEU A 64 6.78 11.05 13.82
CA LEU A 64 7.18 10.03 14.80
C LEU A 64 6.03 9.70 15.76
N LYS A 65 5.25 10.67 16.21
CA LYS A 65 4.22 10.45 17.25
C LYS A 65 3.03 9.65 16.72
N ALA A 66 2.75 9.74 15.42
CA ALA A 66 1.72 8.94 14.76
C ALA A 66 2.15 7.50 14.48
N SER A 67 3.42 7.16 14.70
CA SER A 67 3.97 5.82 14.46
C SER A 67 3.74 4.90 15.67
N ASP A 68 3.51 3.60 15.43
CA ASP A 68 3.31 2.61 16.50
C ASP A 68 4.58 2.44 17.34
N SER A 69 5.75 2.60 16.73
CA SER A 69 7.05 2.64 17.40
C SER A 69 7.12 3.71 18.50
N TRP A 70 6.33 4.79 18.43
CA TRP A 70 6.22 5.80 19.49
C TRP A 70 5.13 5.50 20.53
N ASN A 71 4.27 4.51 20.32
CA ASN A 71 3.27 4.06 21.28
C ASN A 71 3.89 3.06 22.31
N PRO A 72 3.86 3.37 23.62
CA PRO A 72 4.43 2.48 24.65
C PRO A 72 3.84 1.07 24.68
N VAL A 73 2.53 0.94 24.40
CA VAL A 73 1.85 -0.36 24.41
C VAL A 73 2.30 -1.19 23.21
N MET A 74 2.36 -0.58 22.02
CA MET A 74 2.80 -1.27 20.80
C MET A 74 4.26 -1.72 20.88
N ARG A 75 5.15 -0.89 21.44
CA ARG A 75 6.55 -1.29 21.70
C ARG A 75 6.64 -2.51 22.60
N LEU A 76 5.74 -2.64 23.57
CA LEU A 76 5.74 -3.76 24.51
C LEU A 76 5.24 -5.05 23.86
N CYS A 77 4.18 -4.98 23.06
CA CYS A 77 3.50 -6.17 22.53
C CYS A 77 3.96 -6.63 21.14
N ALA A 78 4.61 -5.77 20.34
CA ALA A 78 4.96 -6.08 18.95
C ALA A 78 6.39 -5.64 18.59
N ASN A 79 6.99 -6.23 17.55
CA ASN A 79 8.29 -5.81 17.03
C ASN A 79 8.14 -4.66 16.02
N VAL A 80 7.63 -3.52 16.46
CA VAL A 80 7.36 -2.36 15.60
C VAL A 80 8.59 -1.48 15.40
N ALA A 81 8.81 -1.05 14.16
CA ALA A 81 9.81 -0.05 13.79
C ALA A 81 9.26 0.84 12.66
N ASP A 82 7.99 1.21 12.73
CA ASP A 82 7.34 2.00 11.71
C ASP A 82 7.64 3.51 11.83
N LEU A 83 7.57 4.19 10.69
CA LEU A 83 7.66 5.63 10.55
C LEU A 83 6.50 6.11 9.67
N HIS A 84 5.61 6.90 10.25
CA HIS A 84 4.50 7.50 9.53
C HIS A 84 4.96 8.66 8.66
N VAL A 85 4.57 8.62 7.39
CA VAL A 85 4.81 9.64 6.37
C VAL A 85 3.46 10.19 5.93
N PRO A 86 3.08 11.41 6.36
CA PRO A 86 1.77 11.99 6.06
C PRO A 86 1.41 11.93 4.57
N SER A 87 0.16 11.56 4.32
CA SER A 87 -0.43 11.41 2.97
C SER A 87 0.16 10.29 2.10
N ILE A 88 1.09 9.48 2.63
CA ILE A 88 1.63 8.30 1.96
C ILE A 88 1.24 7.04 2.71
N GLY A 89 1.54 6.97 4.02
CA GLY A 89 1.37 5.76 4.83
C GLY A 89 2.56 5.55 5.75
N ARG A 90 2.86 4.29 6.10
CA ARG A 90 3.93 3.94 7.05
C ARG A 90 5.06 3.18 6.37
N LEU A 91 6.28 3.62 6.60
CA LEU A 91 7.48 2.86 6.24
C LEU A 91 7.89 1.99 7.42
N GLU A 92 8.39 0.79 7.16
CA GLU A 92 9.00 -0.05 8.19
C GLU A 92 10.53 0.13 8.14
N CYS A 93 11.14 0.50 9.26
CA CYS A 93 12.58 0.80 9.37
C CYS A 93 13.29 -0.32 10.11
N ARG A 94 13.96 -1.24 9.40
CA ARG A 94 14.59 -2.42 10.02
C ARG A 94 16.10 -2.29 10.14
N SER A 95 16.61 -2.67 11.30
CA SER A 95 18.05 -2.69 11.56
C SER A 95 18.69 -4.03 11.17
N VAL A 96 19.90 -4.01 10.65
CA VAL A 96 20.80 -5.17 10.52
C VAL A 96 22.17 -4.86 11.14
N ARG A 97 22.86 -5.91 11.60
CA ARG A 97 24.24 -5.81 12.13
C ARG A 97 25.27 -5.93 10.98
N LEU A 98 26.50 -5.47 11.22
CA LEU A 98 27.60 -5.41 10.22
C LEU A 98 27.85 -6.70 9.42
N HIS A 99 27.60 -7.87 10.01
CA HIS A 99 27.89 -9.17 9.38
C HIS A 99 26.65 -9.87 8.82
N GLU A 100 25.46 -9.30 9.00
CA GLU A 100 24.22 -9.91 8.54
C GLU A 100 24.01 -9.62 7.06
N GLN A 101 23.65 -10.67 6.30
CA GLN A 101 23.35 -10.57 4.87
C GLN A 101 21.85 -10.68 4.59
N VAL A 102 21.06 -10.81 5.65
CA VAL A 102 19.62 -10.93 5.61
C VAL A 102 19.03 -10.06 6.73
N CYS A 103 17.88 -9.46 6.45
CA CYS A 103 17.09 -8.70 7.40
C CYS A 103 15.86 -9.51 7.82
N SER A 104 15.57 -9.56 9.12
CA SER A 104 14.37 -10.22 9.64
C SER A 104 13.17 -9.28 9.57
N MET A 105 12.08 -9.77 8.98
CA MET A 105 10.83 -9.05 8.75
C MET A 105 9.69 -9.74 9.52
N PRO A 106 9.34 -9.25 10.72
CA PRO A 106 8.25 -9.79 11.53
C PRO A 106 6.92 -9.78 10.76
N PRO A 107 6.17 -10.89 10.74
CA PRO A 107 4.88 -11.01 10.05
C PRO A 107 3.88 -9.90 10.38
N GLU A 108 3.88 -9.43 11.63
CA GLU A 108 2.99 -8.36 12.09
C GLU A 108 3.26 -6.99 11.43
N THR A 109 4.32 -6.87 10.63
CA THR A 109 4.68 -5.64 9.92
C THR A 109 4.56 -5.74 8.41
N TRP A 110 3.96 -6.81 7.90
CA TRP A 110 3.80 -7.00 6.46
C TRP A 110 2.65 -6.16 5.88
N GLU A 111 1.62 -5.96 6.70
CA GLU A 111 0.40 -5.23 6.35
C GLU A 111 0.52 -3.75 6.71
N GLU A 112 -0.24 -2.91 6.01
CA GLU A 112 -0.31 -1.45 6.24
C GLU A 112 1.04 -0.72 6.16
N ARG A 113 2.02 -1.31 5.45
CA ARG A 113 3.31 -0.68 5.14
C ARG A 113 3.40 -0.37 3.67
N VAL A 114 3.82 0.85 3.37
CA VAL A 114 4.07 1.30 1.99
C VAL A 114 5.47 0.93 1.53
N GLY A 115 6.32 0.46 2.43
CA GLY A 115 7.59 -0.18 2.09
C GLY A 115 8.56 -0.27 3.27
N TYR A 116 9.75 -0.81 2.99
CA TYR A 116 10.69 -1.30 4.00
C TYR A 116 12.09 -0.75 3.74
N VAL A 117 12.62 0.01 4.70
CA VAL A 117 13.96 0.59 4.63
C VAL A 117 14.88 -0.20 5.55
N VAL A 118 16.02 -0.65 5.03
CA VAL A 118 17.01 -1.39 5.82
C VAL A 118 18.16 -0.48 6.21
N VAL A 119 18.45 -0.45 7.50
CA VAL A 119 19.48 0.37 8.13
C VAL A 119 20.50 -0.56 8.78
N GLN A 120 21.76 -0.43 8.42
CA GLN A 120 22.84 -1.06 9.16
C GLN A 120 23.25 -0.15 10.31
N VAL A 121 23.16 -0.67 11.54
CA VAL A 121 23.52 0.07 12.75
C VAL A 121 24.73 -0.59 13.39
N ASP A 122 25.78 0.17 13.65
CA ASP A 122 26.99 -0.30 14.30
C ASP A 122 27.02 0.05 15.80
N GLU A 123 27.74 -0.73 16.59
CA GLU A 123 28.10 -0.39 17.97
C GLU A 123 29.40 0.42 17.94
N PRO A 124 29.35 1.75 18.17
CA PRO A 124 28.79 2.34 19.38
C PRO A 124 27.56 3.26 19.19
N PHE A 125 26.73 3.02 18.18
CA PHE A 125 25.55 3.84 17.82
C PHE A 125 25.90 5.29 17.50
N GLN A 126 27.04 5.50 16.83
CA GLN A 126 27.48 6.83 16.39
C GLN A 126 27.02 7.15 14.97
N GLU A 127 27.03 6.15 14.10
CA GLU A 127 26.65 6.28 12.69
C GLU A 127 25.82 5.06 12.29
N ALA A 128 24.99 5.25 11.27
CA ALA A 128 24.20 4.20 10.65
C ALA A 128 24.29 4.35 9.14
N LYS A 129 24.22 3.22 8.45
CA LYS A 129 24.28 3.15 6.99
C LYS A 129 22.94 2.70 6.44
N LEU A 130 22.28 3.56 5.67
CA LEU A 130 21.05 3.24 4.93
C LEU A 130 21.42 2.36 3.74
N LEU A 131 21.08 1.07 3.81
CA LEU A 131 21.49 0.09 2.81
C LEU A 131 20.62 0.13 1.55
N GLY A 132 19.35 0.51 1.69
CA GLY A 132 18.40 0.55 0.59
C GLY A 132 16.98 0.25 1.04
N PHE A 133 16.12 -0.03 0.08
CA PHE A 133 14.68 -0.13 0.27
C PHE A 133 14.04 -1.24 -0.59
N VAL A 134 12.88 -1.75 -0.16
CA VAL A 134 11.95 -2.52 -1.00
C VAL A 134 10.51 -2.07 -0.76
N ASN A 135 9.70 -2.06 -1.81
CA ASN A 135 8.29 -1.64 -1.75
C ASN A 135 7.36 -2.67 -1.10
N ASN A 136 7.69 -3.95 -1.17
CA ASN A 136 6.94 -5.03 -0.54
C ASN A 136 7.87 -6.16 -0.09
N ILE A 137 7.33 -7.03 0.77
CA ILE A 137 7.96 -8.26 1.23
C ILE A 137 6.96 -9.41 1.14
N ALA A 138 7.47 -10.61 0.91
CA ALA A 138 6.67 -11.84 0.85
C ALA A 138 7.17 -12.93 1.82
N THR A 139 8.26 -12.66 2.54
CA THR A 139 8.96 -13.61 3.39
C THR A 139 9.53 -12.94 4.64
N GLU A 140 9.66 -13.70 5.73
CA GLU A 140 10.23 -13.21 7.01
C GLU A 140 11.72 -12.89 6.91
N VAL A 141 12.38 -13.35 5.85
CA VAL A 141 13.81 -13.13 5.62
C VAL A 141 13.96 -12.36 4.32
N LEU A 142 14.48 -11.14 4.40
CA LEU A 142 14.79 -10.29 3.25
C LEU A 142 16.30 -10.32 2.97
N PRO A 143 16.76 -10.94 1.88
CA PRO A 143 18.16 -10.84 1.46
C PRO A 143 18.54 -9.41 1.10
N LEU A 144 19.67 -8.91 1.62
CA LEU A 144 20.11 -7.53 1.33
C LEU A 144 20.40 -7.28 -0.15
N SER A 145 20.65 -8.33 -0.94
CA SER A 145 20.82 -8.24 -2.39
C SER A 145 19.55 -7.85 -3.15
N GLN A 146 18.37 -7.90 -2.52
CA GLN A 146 17.09 -7.50 -3.13
C GLN A 146 16.78 -6.02 -2.92
N LEU A 147 17.58 -5.31 -2.10
CA LEU A 147 17.38 -3.90 -1.84
C LEU A 147 17.60 -3.09 -3.12
N GLN A 148 16.64 -2.21 -3.39
CA GLN A 148 16.80 -1.14 -4.35
C GLN A 148 17.70 -0.04 -3.76
N PRO A 149 18.40 0.72 -4.62
CA PRO A 149 19.18 1.87 -4.18
C PRO A 149 18.33 2.85 -3.38
N LEU A 150 18.97 3.53 -2.41
CA LEU A 150 18.25 4.44 -1.52
C LEU A 150 17.58 5.59 -2.27
N GLU A 151 18.17 6.06 -3.37
CA GLU A 151 17.63 7.14 -4.19
C GLU A 151 16.24 6.79 -4.76
N ALA A 152 16.02 5.52 -5.09
CA ALA A 152 14.73 5.04 -5.61
C ALA A 152 13.59 5.17 -4.59
N LEU A 153 13.90 5.26 -3.28
CA LEU A 153 12.90 5.51 -2.24
C LEU A 153 12.23 6.87 -2.45
N ILE A 154 12.97 7.92 -2.81
CA ILE A 154 12.42 9.27 -2.93
C ILE A 154 11.49 9.36 -4.13
N ASP A 155 11.90 8.79 -5.26
CA ASP A 155 11.06 8.68 -6.45
C ASP A 155 9.80 7.87 -6.14
N TYR A 156 9.94 6.72 -5.48
CA TYR A 156 8.82 5.88 -5.06
C TYR A 156 7.85 6.60 -4.11
N LEU A 157 8.35 7.30 -3.09
CA LEU A 157 7.51 8.11 -2.20
C LEU A 157 6.86 9.28 -2.94
N GLY A 158 7.54 9.86 -3.93
CA GLY A 158 7.00 10.87 -4.84
C GLY A 158 5.87 10.30 -5.70
N GLU A 159 6.05 9.09 -6.25
CA GLU A 159 5.02 8.34 -6.97
C GLU A 159 3.83 8.03 -6.07
N LEU A 160 4.04 7.62 -4.82
CA LEU A 160 2.93 7.43 -3.87
C LEU A 160 2.29 8.73 -3.40
N ARG A 161 3.01 9.87 -3.41
CA ARG A 161 2.42 11.19 -3.15
C ARG A 161 1.58 11.70 -4.30
N THR A 162 2.00 11.40 -5.53
CA THR A 162 1.34 11.79 -6.78
C THR A 162 0.27 10.79 -7.22
N CYS A 163 0.39 9.55 -6.77
CA CYS A 163 -0.64 8.52 -6.69
C CYS A 163 -0.94 8.22 -5.22
N PRO A 164 -1.56 9.16 -4.50
CA PRO A 164 -2.02 8.82 -3.17
C PRO A 164 -3.13 7.79 -3.31
N THR A 165 -3.43 7.11 -2.22
CA THR A 165 -4.79 6.63 -1.93
C THR A 165 -5.83 7.78 -1.92
N ASN A 166 -5.49 8.97 -2.43
CA ASN A 166 -6.30 10.14 -2.79
C ASN A 166 -6.11 10.60 -4.27
N ALA A 167 -5.54 9.77 -5.16
CA ALA A 167 -5.36 10.14 -6.56
C ALA A 167 -6.75 10.39 -7.17
N LEU A 168 -7.01 11.61 -7.61
CA LEU A 168 -8.22 11.91 -8.36
C LEU A 168 -8.11 11.19 -9.71
N VAL A 169 -8.75 10.03 -9.82
CA VAL A 169 -8.78 9.19 -11.01
C VAL A 169 -9.56 9.92 -12.10
N ASN A 170 -8.94 10.17 -13.24
CA ASN A 170 -9.53 10.87 -14.35
C ASN A 170 -10.07 9.89 -15.39
N LEU A 171 -11.38 9.64 -15.35
CA LEU A 171 -12.04 8.68 -16.23
C LEU A 171 -11.95 9.10 -17.71
N SER A 172 -11.87 10.40 -18.01
CA SER A 172 -11.64 10.87 -19.37
C SER A 172 -10.28 10.41 -19.94
N GLN A 173 -9.25 10.25 -19.10
CA GLN A 173 -7.94 9.73 -19.54
C GLN A 173 -7.99 8.24 -19.90
N TRP A 174 -8.95 7.50 -19.35
CA TRP A 174 -9.08 6.08 -19.62
C TRP A 174 -9.47 5.79 -21.07
N PHE A 175 -10.21 6.71 -21.72
CA PHE A 175 -10.50 6.65 -23.15
C PHE A 175 -9.24 6.80 -24.03
N THR A 176 -8.17 7.41 -23.52
CA THR A 176 -6.89 7.58 -24.24
C THR A 176 -5.84 6.55 -23.84
N ASN A 177 -6.26 5.49 -23.14
CA ASN A 177 -5.39 4.45 -22.60
C ASN A 177 -4.33 4.94 -21.58
N GLN A 178 -4.61 6.04 -20.89
CA GLN A 178 -3.80 6.53 -19.77
C GLN A 178 -4.49 6.19 -18.45
N PHE A 179 -3.74 5.59 -17.52
CA PHE A 179 -4.27 5.07 -16.26
C PHE A 179 -3.36 5.42 -15.10
N GLU A 180 -3.97 5.68 -13.96
CA GLU A 180 -3.29 5.95 -12.69
C GLU A 180 -2.74 4.66 -12.07
N ALA A 181 -1.72 4.79 -11.21
CA ALA A 181 -1.09 3.64 -10.57
C ALA A 181 -2.11 2.83 -9.75
N GLY A 182 -2.01 1.50 -9.84
CA GLY A 182 -2.92 0.56 -9.20
C GLY A 182 -4.13 0.16 -10.04
N TRP A 183 -4.46 0.90 -11.11
CA TRP A 183 -5.49 0.50 -12.07
C TRP A 183 -4.89 -0.35 -13.18
N GLN A 184 -5.48 -1.52 -13.41
CA GLN A 184 -5.05 -2.47 -14.45
C GLN A 184 -6.26 -2.97 -15.25
N THR A 185 -6.00 -3.72 -16.32
CA THR A 185 -7.09 -4.45 -16.99
C THR A 185 -7.62 -5.55 -16.07
N VAL A 186 -8.91 -5.86 -16.19
CA VAL A 186 -9.56 -6.90 -15.38
C VAL A 186 -8.86 -8.25 -15.63
N GLU A 187 -8.46 -8.51 -16.87
CA GLU A 187 -7.77 -9.75 -17.26
C GLU A 187 -6.38 -9.85 -16.62
N SER A 188 -5.61 -8.75 -16.61
CA SER A 188 -4.28 -8.71 -15.98
C SER A 188 -4.37 -9.05 -14.50
N LEU A 189 -5.34 -8.43 -13.82
CA LEU A 189 -5.55 -8.58 -12.40
C LEU A 189 -6.10 -9.98 -12.05
N TRP A 190 -7.01 -10.53 -12.86
CA TRP A 190 -7.47 -11.90 -12.65
C TRP A 190 -6.38 -12.94 -12.89
N ASN A 191 -5.53 -12.74 -13.91
CA ASN A 191 -4.40 -13.62 -14.23
C ASN A 191 -3.33 -13.57 -13.14
N SER A 192 -3.06 -12.42 -12.54
CA SER A 192 -2.11 -12.31 -11.42
C SER A 192 -2.63 -12.99 -10.16
N LEU A 193 -3.94 -12.98 -9.93
CA LEU A 193 -4.59 -13.71 -8.84
C LEU A 193 -4.67 -15.23 -9.06
N SER A 194 -4.43 -15.73 -10.28
CA SER A 194 -4.67 -17.12 -10.68
C SER A 194 -3.41 -17.89 -11.09
N ALA A 195 -2.45 -18.05 -10.17
CA ALA A 195 -1.37 -19.03 -10.30
C ALA A 195 -1.87 -20.51 -10.19
N ARG A 196 -2.59 -20.96 -11.24
CA ARG A 196 -2.95 -22.33 -11.72
C ARG A 196 -4.05 -23.14 -11.01
N PRO A 197 -4.69 -24.13 -11.71
CA PRO A 197 -5.07 -24.23 -13.12
C PRO A 197 -6.58 -23.95 -13.33
N ALA A 198 -6.91 -23.57 -14.57
CA ALA A 198 -8.20 -23.07 -15.02
C ALA A 198 -9.42 -23.93 -14.61
N TYR A 199 -10.28 -23.37 -13.78
CA TYR A 199 -11.71 -23.50 -13.98
C TYR A 199 -12.18 -22.23 -14.69
N VAL A 200 -12.36 -22.37 -16.01
CA VAL A 200 -13.00 -21.36 -16.85
C VAL A 200 -14.37 -21.06 -16.24
N PHE A 201 -14.51 -19.88 -15.65
CA PHE A 201 -15.81 -19.32 -15.30
C PHE A 201 -16.63 -19.20 -16.58
N ARG A 202 -17.58 -20.12 -16.77
CA ARG A 202 -18.67 -19.95 -17.73
C ARG A 202 -19.81 -19.20 -17.04
N SER A 203 -19.54 -17.94 -16.69
CA SER A 203 -20.58 -16.92 -16.65
C SER A 203 -20.38 -16.07 -17.91
N PRO A 204 -21.44 -15.49 -18.51
CA PRO A 204 -21.34 -14.82 -19.80
C PRO A 204 -20.58 -13.50 -19.64
N ILE A 205 -19.25 -13.58 -19.56
CA ILE A 205 -18.40 -12.59 -20.18
C ILE A 205 -18.44 -12.98 -21.65
N THR A 206 -19.51 -12.58 -22.33
CA THR A 206 -19.53 -12.56 -23.78
C THR A 206 -18.41 -11.63 -24.21
N LEU A 207 -17.28 -12.23 -24.60
CA LEU A 207 -16.59 -11.81 -25.82
C LEU A 207 -17.60 -11.99 -26.96
N GLU A 208 -18.63 -11.15 -26.99
CA GLU A 208 -19.29 -10.84 -28.24
C GLU A 208 -18.25 -10.06 -29.01
N GLU A 209 -17.80 -10.64 -30.12
CA GLU A 209 -17.19 -9.91 -31.21
C GLU A 209 -18.01 -8.63 -31.39
N THR A 210 -17.41 -7.49 -31.04
CA THR A 210 -18.11 -6.21 -31.02
C THR A 210 -18.73 -5.99 -32.40
N PRO A 211 -20.06 -5.92 -32.53
CA PRO A 211 -20.66 -5.38 -33.74
C PRO A 211 -20.11 -3.96 -33.87
N LEU A 212 -19.79 -3.55 -35.10
CA LEU A 212 -19.02 -2.34 -35.47
C LEU A 212 -19.57 -0.98 -34.97
N ASN A 213 -20.53 -0.93 -34.04
CA ASN A 213 -21.26 0.28 -33.60
C ASN A 213 -21.56 0.34 -32.09
N GLN A 214 -20.81 -0.34 -31.21
CA GLN A 214 -20.97 -0.15 -29.76
C GLN A 214 -20.06 0.99 -29.25
N PRO A 215 -20.51 1.77 -28.24
CA PRO A 215 -19.70 2.81 -27.62
C PRO A 215 -18.40 2.21 -27.07
N GLU A 216 -17.33 3.01 -27.04
CA GLU A 216 -16.01 2.62 -26.56
C GLU A 216 -16.09 2.34 -25.04
N ILE A 217 -16.33 1.08 -24.67
CA ILE A 217 -16.43 0.65 -23.26
C ILE A 217 -15.02 0.42 -22.74
N THR A 218 -14.65 1.15 -21.68
CA THR A 218 -13.36 0.97 -20.99
C THR A 218 -13.59 0.39 -19.60
N ARG A 219 -12.86 -0.67 -19.26
CA ARG A 219 -12.95 -1.37 -17.96
C ARG A 219 -11.61 -1.42 -17.25
N ARG A 220 -11.53 -0.97 -16.01
CA ARG A 220 -10.32 -1.08 -15.19
C ARG A 220 -10.64 -1.63 -13.81
N ALA A 221 -9.66 -2.29 -13.21
CA ALA A 221 -9.79 -2.91 -11.90
C ALA A 221 -8.64 -2.50 -10.98
N LYS A 222 -8.94 -2.41 -9.69
CA LYS A 222 -7.99 -2.16 -8.61
C LYS A 222 -8.28 -3.10 -7.45
N LEU A 223 -7.22 -3.65 -6.84
CA LEU A 223 -7.34 -4.39 -5.59
C LEU A 223 -7.43 -3.40 -4.42
N ILE A 224 -8.41 -3.61 -3.57
CA ILE A 224 -8.64 -2.85 -2.35
C ILE A 224 -8.43 -3.81 -1.20
N ASP A 225 -7.35 -3.60 -0.46
CA ASP A 225 -7.11 -4.31 0.79
C ASP A 225 -7.69 -3.49 1.94
N LEU A 226 -8.75 -3.99 2.55
CA LEU A 226 -9.42 -3.34 3.67
C LEU A 226 -8.70 -3.58 5.01
N GLY A 227 -7.55 -4.26 5.06
CA GLY A 227 -6.78 -4.49 6.29
C GLY A 227 -7.42 -5.51 7.25
N ILE A 228 -8.19 -6.46 6.74
CA ILE A 228 -8.99 -7.40 7.54
C ILE A 228 -8.12 -8.57 8.01
N GLN A 229 -7.61 -8.50 9.25
CA GLN A 229 -6.79 -9.54 9.92
C GLN A 229 -7.45 -10.92 10.15
N ILE A 230 -8.60 -11.21 9.54
CA ILE A 230 -9.32 -12.49 9.75
C ILE A 230 -9.64 -13.20 8.43
N VAL A 231 -9.47 -12.54 7.28
CA VAL A 231 -9.62 -13.14 5.95
C VAL A 231 -8.66 -12.43 4.99
N ASP A 232 -7.40 -12.88 4.91
CA ASP A 232 -6.28 -12.36 4.07
C ASP A 232 -6.57 -12.15 2.57
N LYS A 233 -7.63 -11.42 2.19
CA LYS A 233 -8.08 -11.33 0.80
C LYS A 233 -8.63 -9.94 0.49
N PRO A 234 -7.95 -9.17 -0.38
CA PRO A 234 -8.47 -7.90 -0.86
C PRO A 234 -9.80 -8.12 -1.61
N VAL A 235 -10.61 -7.09 -1.74
CA VAL A 235 -11.74 -7.06 -2.67
C VAL A 235 -11.31 -6.37 -3.97
N MET A 236 -11.89 -6.74 -5.10
CA MET A 236 -11.57 -6.14 -6.39
C MET A 236 -12.66 -5.13 -6.78
N LEU A 237 -12.29 -3.86 -6.89
CA LEU A 237 -13.14 -2.81 -7.44
C LEU A 237 -12.93 -2.76 -8.95
N VAL A 238 -14.00 -2.96 -9.71
CA VAL A 238 -14.04 -2.83 -11.17
C VAL A 238 -14.87 -1.60 -11.53
N VAL A 239 -14.30 -0.75 -12.39
CA VAL A 239 -14.95 0.45 -12.92
C VAL A 239 -15.05 0.30 -14.43
N GLU A 240 -16.28 0.35 -14.92
CA GLU A 240 -16.61 0.36 -16.33
C GLU A 240 -17.16 1.74 -16.68
N ILE A 241 -16.61 2.35 -17.74
CA ILE A 241 -17.08 3.62 -18.29
C ILE A 241 -17.44 3.44 -19.76
N SER A 242 -18.48 4.15 -20.18
CA SER A 242 -18.88 4.23 -21.58
C SER A 242 -19.42 5.63 -21.91
N PRO A 243 -18.92 6.29 -22.96
CA PRO A 243 -19.44 7.60 -23.36
C PRO A 243 -20.87 7.44 -23.90
N GLU A 244 -21.75 8.35 -23.50
CA GLU A 244 -23.12 8.48 -24.00
C GLU A 244 -23.29 9.80 -24.80
N ALA A 245 -24.48 10.02 -25.35
CA ALA A 245 -24.83 11.29 -25.98
C ALA A 245 -24.76 12.45 -24.96
N ASP A 246 -24.76 13.69 -25.46
CA ASP A 246 -24.86 14.91 -24.63
C ASP A 246 -23.75 15.08 -23.58
N ARG A 247 -22.54 14.56 -23.84
CA ARG A 247 -21.37 14.63 -22.93
C ARG A 247 -21.58 13.92 -21.58
N GLN A 248 -22.51 12.97 -21.53
CA GLN A 248 -22.67 12.10 -20.38
C GLN A 248 -21.76 10.89 -20.48
N THR A 249 -21.27 10.42 -19.34
CA THR A 249 -20.55 9.16 -19.21
C THR A 249 -21.36 8.25 -18.30
N SER A 250 -21.69 7.04 -18.78
CA SER A 250 -22.23 5.99 -17.92
C SER A 250 -21.11 5.33 -17.17
N ILE A 251 -21.27 5.20 -15.85
CA ILE A 251 -20.30 4.62 -14.93
C ILE A 251 -20.96 3.45 -14.21
N ARG A 252 -20.31 2.29 -14.27
CA ARG A 252 -20.71 1.09 -13.54
C ARG A 252 -19.57 0.65 -12.63
N LEU A 253 -19.88 0.55 -11.34
CA LEU A 253 -18.98 0.13 -10.29
C LEU A 253 -19.37 -1.28 -9.85
N GLN A 254 -18.40 -2.18 -9.77
CA GLN A 254 -18.63 -3.53 -9.25
C GLN A 254 -17.57 -3.88 -8.21
N LEU A 255 -17.99 -4.48 -7.11
CA LEU A 255 -17.08 -5.00 -6.10
C LEU A 255 -17.17 -6.52 -6.11
N HIS A 256 -16.05 -7.20 -6.34
CA HIS A 256 -15.95 -8.66 -6.44
C HIS A 256 -15.08 -9.22 -5.30
N SER A 257 -15.39 -10.44 -4.85
CA SER A 257 -14.47 -11.20 -4.00
C SER A 257 -13.22 -11.59 -4.78
N THR A 258 -12.10 -11.82 -4.08
CA THR A 258 -10.86 -12.30 -4.71
C THR A 258 -10.36 -13.63 -4.13
N GLY A 259 -9.44 -14.27 -4.86
CA GLY A 259 -8.92 -15.59 -4.54
C GLY A 259 -9.98 -16.69 -4.64
N ASN A 260 -9.90 -17.69 -3.76
CA ASN A 260 -10.80 -18.86 -3.79
C ASN A 260 -12.19 -18.62 -3.15
N GLN A 261 -12.55 -17.38 -2.80
CA GLN A 261 -13.86 -17.09 -2.21
C GLN A 261 -14.85 -16.69 -3.30
N ILE A 262 -16.01 -17.35 -3.28
CA ILE A 262 -17.10 -17.11 -4.24
C ILE A 262 -17.95 -15.91 -3.82
N TYR A 263 -18.01 -15.63 -2.51
CA TYR A 263 -18.87 -14.61 -1.92
C TYR A 263 -18.05 -13.48 -1.33
N LEU A 264 -18.60 -12.27 -1.39
CA LEU A 264 -18.09 -11.12 -0.67
C LEU A 264 -18.19 -11.32 0.85
N PRO A 265 -17.31 -10.67 1.62
CA PRO A 265 -17.48 -10.56 3.07
C PRO A 265 -18.88 -10.03 3.41
N PRO A 266 -19.66 -10.74 4.26
CA PRO A 266 -20.96 -10.28 4.67
C PRO A 266 -20.86 -8.89 5.31
N GLY A 267 -21.70 -7.96 4.86
CA GLY A 267 -21.73 -6.61 5.41
C GLY A 267 -20.83 -5.60 4.71
N VAL A 268 -19.98 -6.01 3.75
CA VAL A 268 -19.19 -5.06 2.95
C VAL A 268 -20.12 -4.08 2.23
N GLN A 269 -19.77 -2.81 2.21
CA GLN A 269 -20.52 -1.75 1.59
C GLN A 269 -19.74 -1.12 0.44
N LEU A 270 -20.44 -0.81 -0.64
CA LEU A 270 -19.97 0.01 -1.75
C LEU A 270 -20.83 1.27 -1.77
N ILE A 271 -20.22 2.43 -1.58
CA ILE A 271 -20.89 3.71 -1.39
C ILE A 271 -20.33 4.70 -2.41
N VAL A 272 -21.20 5.41 -3.12
CA VAL A 272 -20.86 6.54 -3.99
C VAL A 272 -21.20 7.83 -3.26
N LEU A 273 -20.22 8.72 -3.18
CA LEU A 273 -20.35 10.06 -2.61
C LEU A 273 -20.29 11.08 -3.73
N ASP A 274 -21.11 12.13 -3.64
CA ASP A 274 -21.01 13.28 -4.55
C ASP A 274 -19.77 14.16 -4.24
N GLY A 275 -19.62 15.25 -4.99
CA GLY A 275 -18.52 16.20 -4.83
C GLY A 275 -18.50 16.94 -3.49
N GLU A 276 -19.59 16.91 -2.71
CA GLU A 276 -19.68 17.48 -1.37
C GLU A 276 -19.45 16.42 -0.27
N GLY A 277 -19.27 15.16 -0.65
CA GLY A 277 -19.07 14.04 0.26
C GLY A 277 -20.38 13.45 0.81
N THR A 278 -21.52 13.81 0.24
CA THR A 278 -22.83 13.27 0.62
C THR A 278 -23.06 11.93 -0.08
N VAL A 279 -23.68 10.98 0.62
CA VAL A 279 -24.03 9.67 0.05
C VAL A 279 -25.06 9.85 -1.08
N PHE A 280 -24.66 9.46 -2.28
CA PHE A 280 -25.49 9.47 -3.48
C PHE A 280 -26.10 8.09 -3.76
N LEU A 281 -25.30 7.02 -3.70
CA LEU A 281 -25.74 5.64 -3.87
C LEU A 281 -25.01 4.73 -2.89
N GLU A 282 -25.66 3.64 -2.48
CA GLU A 282 -25.03 2.62 -1.64
C GLU A 282 -25.57 1.22 -1.94
N ALA A 283 -24.72 0.21 -1.76
CA ALA A 283 -25.07 -1.20 -1.79
C ALA A 283 -24.32 -1.93 -0.67
N GLN A 284 -24.96 -2.93 -0.06
CA GLN A 284 -24.36 -3.75 0.98
C GLN A 284 -24.46 -5.23 0.61
N ALA A 285 -23.36 -5.95 0.72
CA ALA A 285 -23.30 -7.38 0.42
C ALA A 285 -23.96 -8.22 1.51
N ARG A 286 -24.72 -9.22 1.06
CA ARG A 286 -25.30 -10.28 1.88
C ARG A 286 -24.41 -11.52 1.81
N SER A 287 -24.70 -12.52 2.65
CA SER A 287 -23.89 -13.73 2.79
C SER A 287 -23.74 -14.62 1.55
N ALA A 288 -24.54 -14.39 0.50
CA ALA A 288 -24.52 -15.16 -0.75
C ALA A 288 -24.26 -14.30 -1.99
N ASP A 289 -23.85 -13.04 -1.81
CA ASP A 289 -23.56 -12.14 -2.93
C ASP A 289 -22.13 -12.36 -3.42
N ASN A 290 -21.98 -12.77 -4.68
CA ASN A 290 -20.66 -12.93 -5.31
C ASN A 290 -20.03 -11.58 -5.66
N TYR A 291 -20.88 -10.59 -5.94
CA TYR A 291 -20.49 -9.22 -6.22
C TYR A 291 -21.66 -8.28 -5.89
N ILE A 292 -21.36 -7.01 -5.64
CA ILE A 292 -22.34 -5.93 -5.59
C ILE A 292 -22.03 -4.90 -6.68
N GLN A 293 -23.04 -4.18 -7.14
CA GLN A 293 -22.93 -3.25 -8.26
C GLN A 293 -23.74 -1.99 -8.02
N LEU A 294 -23.17 -0.85 -8.44
CA LEU A 294 -23.87 0.42 -8.60
C LEU A 294 -23.67 0.95 -10.02
N GLN A 295 -24.66 1.67 -10.54
CA GLN A 295 -24.57 2.29 -11.86
C GLN A 295 -25.24 3.66 -11.83
N PHE A 296 -24.59 4.65 -12.44
CA PHE A 296 -25.08 6.01 -12.56
C PHE A 296 -24.49 6.67 -13.81
N ARG A 297 -24.91 7.91 -14.06
CA ARG A 297 -24.39 8.77 -15.13
C ARG A 297 -23.90 10.06 -14.53
N GLY A 298 -22.89 10.65 -15.14
CA GLY A 298 -22.43 12.00 -14.80
C GLY A 298 -21.85 12.72 -15.99
N GLU A 299 -21.61 14.01 -15.83
CA GLU A 299 -21.06 14.89 -16.87
C GLU A 299 -19.54 14.98 -16.75
N ILE A 300 -18.85 15.23 -17.87
CA ILE A 300 -17.40 15.48 -17.87
C ILE A 300 -17.06 16.62 -16.90
N GLN A 301 -15.99 16.47 -16.11
CA GLN A 301 -15.56 17.33 -15.00
C GLN A 301 -16.33 17.16 -13.68
N GLU A 302 -17.40 16.38 -13.63
CA GLU A 302 -18.08 16.07 -12.38
C GLU A 302 -17.18 15.21 -11.48
N ARG A 303 -17.20 15.49 -10.18
CA ARG A 303 -16.41 14.78 -9.18
C ARG A 303 -17.30 13.91 -8.32
N PHE A 304 -16.85 12.71 -8.05
CA PHE A 304 -17.49 11.79 -7.12
C PHE A 304 -16.41 10.96 -6.40
N SER A 305 -16.80 10.27 -5.34
CA SER A 305 -15.91 9.36 -4.63
C SER A 305 -16.58 8.01 -4.44
N VAL A 306 -15.79 6.93 -4.43
CA VAL A 306 -16.27 5.58 -4.15
C VAL A 306 -15.63 5.13 -2.86
N ARG A 307 -16.44 4.90 -1.84
CA ARG A 307 -16.02 4.34 -0.56
C ARG A 307 -16.39 2.87 -0.49
N VAL A 308 -15.41 2.04 -0.16
CA VAL A 308 -15.62 0.64 0.21
C VAL A 308 -15.39 0.52 1.72
N SER A 309 -16.37 -0.03 2.44
CA SER A 309 -16.29 -0.16 3.91
C SER A 309 -16.71 -1.54 4.39
N LEU A 310 -16.12 -1.97 5.50
CA LEU A 310 -16.53 -3.15 6.27
C LEU A 310 -16.33 -2.84 7.75
N ASP A 311 -17.38 -2.97 8.54
CA ASP A 311 -17.36 -2.61 9.97
C ASP A 311 -16.82 -1.18 10.18
N ASP A 312 -15.72 -1.02 10.94
CA ASP A 312 -15.10 0.28 11.22
C ASP A 312 -14.03 0.70 10.19
N MET A 313 -13.76 -0.15 9.19
CA MET A 313 -12.72 0.07 8.19
C MET A 313 -13.31 0.63 6.90
N SER A 314 -12.62 1.59 6.28
CA SER A 314 -13.04 2.13 4.99
C SER A 314 -11.87 2.65 4.15
N ILE A 315 -11.97 2.46 2.84
CA ILE A 315 -11.09 3.04 1.83
C ILE A 315 -11.96 3.87 0.88
N THR A 316 -11.48 5.04 0.49
CA THR A 316 -12.18 5.94 -0.43
C THR A 316 -11.29 6.25 -1.62
N GLU A 317 -11.80 6.04 -2.83
CA GLU A 317 -11.18 6.42 -4.10
C GLU A 317 -11.89 7.66 -4.65
N HIS A 318 -11.16 8.62 -5.19
CA HIS A 318 -11.70 9.87 -5.71
C HIS A 318 -11.65 9.87 -7.24
N PHE A 319 -12.70 10.34 -7.89
CA PHE A 319 -12.83 10.32 -9.34
C PHE A 319 -13.27 11.67 -9.90
N VAL A 320 -12.81 11.98 -11.11
CA VAL A 320 -13.36 13.00 -12.00
C VAL A 320 -13.73 12.34 -13.32
N ILE A 321 -14.92 12.66 -13.83
CA ILE A 321 -15.44 12.14 -15.11
C ILE A 321 -14.73 12.80 -16.28
#